data_AF-A0A1W9IXF7-F1
#
_entry.id   AF-A0A1W9IXF7-F1
#
_cell.length_a   1.000
_cell.length_b   1.000
_cell.length_c   1.000
_cell.angle_alpha   90.00
_cell.angle_beta   90.00
_cell.angle_gamma   90.00
#
_symmetry.space_group_name_H-M   'P 1'
#
loop_
_entity.id
_entity.type
_entity.pdbx_description
1 polymer ?
#
loop_
_entity_poly.entity_id
_entity_poly.type
_entity_poly.pdbx_seq_one_letter_code
_entity_poly.pdbx_strand_id
1 'polypeptide(L)'
;MGVFRRPELEKDNPVAPQMYVGPRRRLALARAASKAQVSAQGDMVETLQMLTAAAERFVATVPASKARHKERAALLKAITQAQRRLSGEPRL
;
A
#
# COMPACT_ATOMS: atom_id res chain seq x y z
N MET A 1 -18.68 2.17 39.30
CA MET A 1 -17.20 2.02 39.18
C MET A 1 -16.77 2.74 37.91
N GLY A 2 -16.47 4.04 37.99
CA GLY A 2 -15.96 4.80 36.85
C GLY A 2 -14.47 4.52 36.69
N VAL A 3 -14.04 3.98 35.55
CA VAL A 3 -12.62 3.92 35.20
C VAL A 3 -12.11 5.35 35.07
N PHE A 4 -11.27 5.79 36.01
CA PHE A 4 -10.56 7.06 35.90
C PHE A 4 -9.62 6.98 34.69
N ARG A 5 -10.08 7.46 33.55
CA ARG A 5 -9.27 7.66 32.35
C ARG A 5 -8.42 8.89 32.61
N ARG A 6 -7.10 8.71 32.58
CA ARG A 6 -6.11 9.80 32.63
C ARG A 6 -5.86 10.25 31.18
N PRO A 7 -6.51 11.32 30.70
CA PRO A 7 -6.36 11.78 29.31
C PRO A 7 -4.91 12.12 28.95
N GLU A 8 -4.07 12.49 29.93
CA GLU A 8 -2.63 12.72 29.76
C GLU A 8 -1.83 11.46 29.37
N LEU A 9 -2.39 10.27 29.59
CA LEU A 9 -1.75 8.98 29.33
C LEU A 9 -2.52 8.13 28.31
N GLU A 10 -3.38 8.77 27.52
CA GLU A 10 -3.98 8.11 26.36
C GLU A 10 -2.91 7.85 25.30
N LYS A 11 -2.99 6.66 24.70
CA LYS A 11 -1.98 6.13 23.76
C LYS A 11 -1.67 7.07 22.59
N ASP A 12 -2.63 7.92 22.22
CA ASP A 12 -2.56 8.83 21.08
C ASP A 12 -2.42 10.32 21.49
N ASN A 13 -2.09 10.61 22.76
CA ASN A 13 -1.92 11.99 23.24
C ASN A 13 -0.52 12.54 22.86
N PRO A 14 -0.42 13.56 21.99
CA PRO A 14 0.87 14.14 21.59
C PRO A 14 1.59 14.91 22.72
N VAL A 15 0.89 15.22 23.81
CA VAL A 15 1.41 15.94 25.00
C VAL A 15 1.97 14.97 26.05
N ALA A 16 1.80 13.64 25.86
CA ALA A 16 2.33 12.65 26.78
C ALA A 16 3.87 12.74 26.86
N PRO A 17 4.47 12.63 28.07
CA PRO A 17 5.91 12.59 28.23
C PRO A 17 6.52 11.45 27.39
N GLN A 18 7.35 11.81 26.41
CA GLN A 18 8.03 10.80 25.59
C GLN A 18 9.11 10.10 26.43
N MET A 19 9.11 8.75 26.43
CA MET A 19 10.16 7.98 27.07
C MET A 19 11.51 8.28 26.37
N TYR A 20 12.54 8.64 27.14
CA TYR A 20 13.88 8.83 26.57
C TYR A 20 14.37 7.54 25.91
N VAL A 21 14.74 7.65 24.64
CA VAL A 21 15.31 6.54 23.88
C VAL A 21 16.78 6.84 23.62
N GLY A 22 17.67 6.07 24.27
CA GLY A 22 19.12 6.21 24.08
C GLY A 22 19.57 6.03 22.61
N PRO A 23 20.74 6.55 22.22
CA PRO A 23 21.15 6.65 20.81
C PRO A 23 21.11 5.32 20.05
N ARG A 24 21.57 4.24 20.67
CA ARG A 24 21.55 2.88 20.07
C ARG A 24 20.13 2.39 19.84
N ARG A 25 19.23 2.57 20.82
CA ARG A 25 17.83 2.13 20.72
C ARG A 25 17.07 2.96 19.69
N ARG A 26 17.37 4.26 19.57
CA ARG A 26 16.80 5.14 18.54
C ARG A 26 17.16 4.66 17.13
N LEU A 27 18.43 4.30 16.90
CA LEU A 27 18.88 3.76 15.62
C LEU A 27 18.23 2.39 15.29
N ALA A 28 18.07 1.52 16.29
CA ALA A 28 17.40 0.24 16.11
C ALA A 28 15.92 0.42 15.73
N LEU A 29 15.20 1.34 16.39
CA LEU A 29 13.81 1.66 16.06
C LEU A 29 13.67 2.25 14.66
N ALA A 30 14.55 3.18 14.27
CA ALA A 30 14.55 3.75 12.93
C ALA A 30 14.74 2.66 11.86
N ARG A 31 15.70 1.75 12.06
CA ARG A 31 15.91 0.61 11.14
C ARG A 31 14.73 -0.34 11.08
N ALA A 32 14.10 -0.63 12.21
CA ALA A 32 12.91 -1.48 12.26
C ALA A 32 11.74 -0.83 11.50
N ALA A 33 11.53 0.46 11.68
CA ALA A 33 10.52 1.21 10.95
C ALA A 33 10.78 1.21 9.43
N SER A 34 12.03 1.45 9.00
CA SER A 34 12.38 1.37 7.57
C SER A 34 12.16 -0.04 7.00
N LYS A 35 12.50 -1.10 7.74
CA LYS A 35 12.24 -2.48 7.31
C LYS A 35 10.75 -2.78 7.17
N ALA A 36 9.93 -2.34 8.13
CA ALA A 36 8.48 -2.48 8.08
C ALA A 36 7.86 -1.72 6.89
N GLN A 37 8.43 -0.56 6.55
CA GLN A 37 7.98 0.21 5.40
C GLN A 37 8.34 -0.47 4.06
N VAL A 38 9.52 -1.08 3.96
CA VAL A 38 9.92 -1.87 2.78
C VAL A 38 9.07 -3.12 2.62
N SER A 39 8.74 -3.83 3.72
CA SER A 39 7.85 -5.00 3.64
C SER A 39 6.45 -4.61 3.20
N ALA A 40 5.88 -3.54 3.76
CA ALA A 40 4.56 -3.04 3.35
C ALA A 40 4.51 -2.61 1.87
N GLN A 41 5.61 -2.06 1.34
CA GLN A 41 5.73 -1.75 -0.09
C GLN A 41 5.77 -3.02 -0.94
N GLY A 42 6.49 -4.06 -0.51
CA GLY A 42 6.52 -5.36 -1.18
C GLY A 42 5.13 -5.99 -1.27
N ASP A 43 4.42 -6.04 -0.14
CA ASP A 43 3.05 -6.57 -0.05
C ASP A 43 2.07 -5.80 -0.95
N MET A 44 2.22 -4.47 -1.04
CA MET A 44 1.40 -3.63 -1.91
C MET A 44 1.67 -3.88 -3.40
N VAL A 45 2.93 -4.08 -3.78
CA VAL A 45 3.28 -4.40 -5.18
C VAL A 45 2.72 -5.77 -5.57
N GLU A 46 2.83 -6.77 -4.70
CA GLU A 46 2.31 -8.12 -4.95
C GLU A 46 0.78 -8.11 -5.10
N THR A 47 0.06 -7.42 -4.21
CA THR A 47 -1.41 -7.31 -4.30
C THR A 47 -1.86 -6.60 -5.58
N LEU A 48 -1.17 -5.54 -6.01
CA LEU A 48 -1.46 -4.86 -7.26
C LEU A 48 -1.17 -5.72 -8.50
N GLN A 49 -0.08 -6.50 -8.48
CA GLN A 49 0.20 -7.46 -9.56
C GLN A 49 -0.90 -8.53 -9.67
N MET A 50 -1.34 -9.06 -8.54
CA MET A 50 -2.44 -10.04 -8.49
C MET A 50 -3.75 -9.47 -9.04
N LEU A 51 -4.09 -8.24 -8.67
CA LEU A 51 -5.27 -7.53 -9.18
C LEU A 51 -5.19 -7.29 -10.69
N THR A 52 -4.00 -6.95 -11.19
CA THR A 52 -3.75 -6.74 -12.62
C THR A 52 -3.95 -8.04 -13.40
N ALA A 53 -3.38 -9.15 -12.92
CA ALA A 53 -3.56 -10.47 -13.53
C ALA A 53 -5.03 -10.94 -13.50
N ALA A 54 -5.76 -10.66 -12.41
CA ALA A 54 -7.19 -10.95 -12.31
C ALA A 54 -8.00 -10.14 -13.32
N ALA A 55 -7.69 -8.86 -13.49
CA ALA A 55 -8.34 -7.99 -14.46
C ALA A 55 -8.09 -8.43 -15.91
N GLU A 56 -6.87 -8.89 -16.23
CA GLU A 56 -6.56 -9.47 -17.55
C GLU A 56 -7.38 -10.72 -17.85
N ARG A 57 -7.45 -11.65 -16.88
CA ARG A 57 -8.27 -12.87 -17.00
C ARG A 57 -9.74 -12.50 -17.20
N PHE A 58 -10.25 -11.53 -16.45
CA PHE A 58 -11.61 -11.04 -16.62
C PHE A 58 -11.85 -10.53 -18.05
N VAL A 59 -10.98 -9.67 -18.58
CA VAL A 59 -11.08 -9.14 -19.96
C VAL A 59 -10.99 -10.24 -21.02
N ALA A 60 -10.25 -11.32 -20.77
CA ALA A 60 -10.16 -12.47 -21.66
C ALA A 60 -11.45 -13.30 -21.67
N THR A 61 -12.13 -13.42 -20.52
CA THR A 61 -13.37 -14.20 -20.37
C THR A 61 -14.63 -13.46 -20.85
N VAL A 62 -14.63 -12.12 -20.84
CA VAL A 62 -15.79 -11.33 -21.24
C VAL A 62 -15.95 -11.35 -22.78
N PRO A 63 -17.10 -11.80 -23.32
CA PRO A 63 -17.35 -11.79 -24.75
C PRO A 63 -17.27 -10.37 -25.31
N ALA A 64 -16.55 -10.20 -26.42
CA ALA A 64 -16.43 -8.92 -27.10
C ALA A 64 -17.75 -8.53 -27.77
N SER A 65 -18.66 -7.90 -27.01
CA SER A 65 -19.84 -7.27 -27.58
C SER A 65 -19.49 -5.86 -28.08
N LYS A 66 -20.07 -5.46 -29.22
CA LYS A 66 -19.85 -4.10 -29.79
C LYS A 66 -20.17 -2.98 -28.80
N ALA A 67 -21.13 -3.20 -27.89
CA ALA A 67 -21.53 -2.26 -26.85
C ALA A 67 -20.43 -2.00 -25.81
N ARG A 68 -19.59 -3.00 -25.50
CA ARG A 68 -18.56 -2.91 -24.44
C ARG A 68 -17.15 -2.73 -24.99
N HIS A 69 -16.99 -2.52 -26.29
CA HIS A 69 -15.67 -2.44 -26.91
C HIS A 69 -14.85 -1.23 -26.41
N LYS A 70 -15.51 -0.08 -26.21
CA LYS A 70 -14.90 1.12 -25.64
C LYS A 70 -14.45 0.90 -24.19
N GLU A 71 -15.30 0.31 -23.36
CA GLU A 71 -15.00 -0.02 -21.96
C GLU A 71 -13.86 -1.02 -21.84
N ARG A 72 -13.87 -2.06 -22.68
CA ARG A 72 -12.81 -3.07 -22.76
C ARG A 72 -11.47 -2.44 -23.18
N ALA A 73 -11.47 -1.54 -24.17
CA ALA A 73 -10.27 -0.84 -24.59
C ALA A 73 -9.73 0.10 -23.50
N ALA A 74 -10.62 0.80 -22.79
CA ALA A 74 -10.23 1.65 -21.66
C ALA A 74 -9.62 0.82 -20.51
N LEU A 75 -10.21 -0.34 -20.19
CA LEU A 75 -9.70 -1.25 -19.15
C LEU A 75 -8.33 -1.83 -19.52
N LEU A 76 -8.14 -2.28 -20.76
CA LEU A 76 -6.83 -2.74 -21.23
C LEU A 76 -5.77 -1.65 -21.14
N LYS A 77 -6.09 -0.41 -21.54
CA LYS A 77 -5.17 0.73 -21.42
C LYS A 77 -4.78 1.00 -19.96
N ALA A 78 -5.74 0.91 -19.04
CA ALA A 78 -5.49 1.08 -17.61
C ALA A 78 -4.60 -0.04 -17.04
N ILE A 79 -4.83 -1.30 -17.43
CA ILE A 79 -4.00 -2.46 -17.07
C ILE A 79 -2.56 -2.24 -17.55
N THR A 80 -2.36 -1.89 -18.82
CA THR A 80 -1.01 -1.63 -19.37
C THR A 80 -0.31 -0.49 -18.65
N GLN A 81 -1.04 0.57 -18.28
CA GLN A 81 -0.48 1.68 -17.52
C GLN A 81 -0.08 1.26 -16.09
N ALA A 82 -0.90 0.44 -15.43
CA ALA A 82 -0.58 -0.12 -14.12
C ALA A 82 0.66 -1.02 -14.18
N GLN A 83 0.75 -1.89 -15.19
CA GLN A 83 1.92 -2.76 -15.40
C GLN A 83 3.21 -1.95 -15.60
N ARG A 84 3.20 -0.90 -16.42
CA ARG A 84 4.39 -0.03 -16.60
C ARG A 84 4.85 0.63 -15.30
N ARG A 85 3.90 1.04 -14.45
CA ARG A 85 4.22 1.63 -13.14
C ARG A 85 4.78 0.59 -12.17
N LEU A 86 4.29 -0.65 -12.24
CA LEU A 86 4.74 -1.75 -11.39
C LEU A 86 6.07 -2.36 -11.86
N SER A 87 6.35 -2.37 -13.16
CA SER A 87 7.62 -2.85 -13.73
C SER A 87 8.79 -1.89 -13.48
N GLY A 88 8.52 -0.72 -12.89
CA GLY A 88 9.54 0.21 -12.44
C GLY A 88 10.48 0.66 -13.55
N GLU A 89 9.98 0.99 -14.75
CA GLU A 89 10.81 1.70 -15.74
C GLU A 89 11.27 3.00 -15.08
N PRO A 90 12.57 3.13 -14.73
CA PRO A 90 13.08 4.38 -14.21
C PRO A 90 12.99 5.37 -15.36
N ARG A 91 12.29 6.49 -15.15
CA ARG A 91 12.41 7.64 -16.05
C ARG A 91 13.88 8.08 -16.00
N LEU A 92 14.64 7.73 -17.03
CA LEU A 92 15.92 8.35 -17.37
C LEU A 92 15.66 9.77 -17.90
#